data_AF-A0A4R4MWW4-F1
#
_entry.id   AF-A0A4R4MWW4-F1
#
_cell.length_a   1.000
_cell.length_b   1.000
_cell.length_c   1.000
_cell.angle_alpha   90.00
_cell.angle_beta   90.00
_cell.angle_gamma   90.00
#
_symmetry.space_group_name_H-M   'P 1'
#
loop_
_entity.id
_entity.type
_entity.pdbx_description
1 polymer ?
#
loop_
_entity_poly.entity_id
_entity_poly.type
_entity_poly.pdbx_seq_one_letter_code
_entity_poly.pdbx_strand_id
1 'polypeptide(L)'
;VGVGWCKEEFVATGQDFHTRGRRLDEMLPVLRSLWAGETVTLDGLPALSISPVPAGRVPVHVGGDSEAALRRAARLGDGWIGNRIYTEEQLDPVLDTLRRHLDANGRSVEPFDIIAPLAVLPDAGTYRRFAAKGVTGTLAAPWWLATPEEKSRYGEDTLELKIATMERFAEEVIAKL
;
A
#
# COMPACT_ATOMS: atom_id res chain seq x y z
N VAL A 1 -0.27 3.01 -6.13
CA VAL A 1 -0.90 4.25 -6.63
C VAL A 1 -1.73 4.90 -5.54
N GLY A 2 -1.63 6.23 -5.42
CA GLY A 2 -2.47 7.08 -4.57
C GLY A 2 -3.17 8.13 -5.41
N VAL A 3 -4.42 8.47 -5.05
CA VAL A 3 -5.27 9.35 -5.86
C VAL A 3 -4.95 10.85 -5.69
N GLY A 4 -4.17 11.21 -4.66
CA GLY A 4 -3.91 12.59 -4.27
C GLY A 4 -5.01 13.16 -3.37
N TRP A 5 -4.59 13.89 -2.33
CA TRP A 5 -5.48 14.45 -1.30
C TRP A 5 -5.46 15.99 -1.26
N CYS A 6 -4.36 16.61 -1.69
CA CYS A 6 -4.15 18.05 -1.67
C CYS A 6 -4.85 18.71 -2.86
N LYS A 7 -5.85 19.55 -2.64
CA LYS A 7 -6.62 20.17 -3.73
C LYS A 7 -5.79 21.19 -4.50
N GLU A 8 -4.89 21.86 -3.80
CA GLU A 8 -4.01 22.91 -4.28
C GLU A 8 -3.05 22.39 -5.37
N GLU A 9 -2.55 21.16 -5.24
CA GLU A 9 -1.72 20.51 -6.27
C GLU A 9 -2.47 20.31 -7.59
N PHE A 10 -3.77 20.00 -7.52
CA PHE A 10 -4.61 19.85 -8.71
C PHE A 10 -4.87 21.20 -9.36
N VAL A 11 -5.15 22.24 -8.56
CA VAL A 11 -5.28 23.61 -9.08
C VAL A 11 -3.99 24.06 -9.76
N ALA A 12 -2.83 23.83 -9.13
CA ALA A 12 -1.53 24.20 -9.67
C ALA A 12 -1.20 23.50 -10.99
N THR A 13 -1.71 22.28 -11.21
CA THR A 13 -1.50 21.50 -12.44
C THR A 13 -2.64 21.66 -13.46
N GLY A 14 -3.58 22.57 -13.22
CA GLY A 14 -4.73 22.81 -14.09
C GLY A 14 -5.70 21.63 -14.17
N GLN A 15 -5.74 20.77 -13.15
CA GLN A 15 -6.55 19.56 -13.10
C GLN A 15 -7.76 19.72 -12.18
N ASP A 16 -8.89 19.12 -12.54
CA ASP A 16 -10.06 19.09 -11.65
C ASP A 16 -9.87 18.04 -10.54
N PHE A 17 -9.82 18.51 -9.30
CA PHE A 17 -9.74 17.68 -8.11
C PHE A 17 -10.89 16.66 -8.05
N HIS A 18 -12.11 17.00 -8.43
CA HIS A 18 -13.28 16.14 -8.23
C HIS A 18 -13.32 14.92 -9.15
N THR A 19 -12.59 14.94 -10.27
CA THR A 19 -12.53 13.82 -11.23
C THR A 19 -11.35 12.88 -11.01
N ARG A 20 -10.43 13.19 -10.08
CA ARG A 20 -9.16 12.46 -9.90
C ARG A 20 -9.30 10.94 -9.73
N GLY A 21 -10.30 10.50 -8.96
CA GLY A 21 -10.56 9.06 -8.75
C GLY A 21 -11.04 8.36 -10.01
N ARG A 22 -11.98 8.99 -10.74
CA ARG A 22 -12.50 8.47 -12.02
C ARG A 22 -11.42 8.41 -13.08
N ARG A 23 -10.58 9.45 -13.17
CA ARG A 23 -9.42 9.46 -14.08
C ARG A 23 -8.46 8.32 -13.78
N LEU A 24 -8.13 8.06 -12.52
CA LEU A 24 -7.30 6.91 -12.16
C LEU A 24 -7.96 5.58 -12.52
N ASP A 25 -9.27 5.45 -12.31
CA ASP A 25 -10.03 4.25 -12.68
C ASP A 25 -9.97 3.96 -14.18
N GLU A 26 -10.02 5.00 -15.01
CA GLU A 26 -9.91 4.93 -16.47
C GLU A 26 -8.46 4.66 -16.93
N MET A 27 -7.46 5.22 -16.24
CA MET A 27 -6.05 5.06 -16.58
C MET A 27 -5.48 3.67 -16.28
N LEU A 28 -5.92 3.02 -15.20
CA LEU A 28 -5.33 1.74 -14.77
C LEU A 28 -5.44 0.62 -15.82
N PRO A 29 -6.60 0.38 -16.47
CA PRO A 29 -6.69 -0.59 -17.56
C PRO A 29 -5.77 -0.24 -18.74
N VAL A 30 -5.70 1.04 -19.13
CA VAL A 30 -4.82 1.52 -20.21
C VAL A 30 -3.36 1.23 -19.88
N LEU A 31 -2.91 1.55 -18.67
CA LEU A 31 -1.54 1.28 -18.23
C LEU A 31 -1.24 -0.23 -18.25
N ARG A 32 -2.18 -1.09 -17.86
CA ARG A 32 -1.99 -2.55 -17.93
C ARG A 32 -1.83 -3.04 -19.37
N SER A 33 -2.65 -2.56 -20.31
CA SER A 33 -2.50 -2.88 -21.73
C SER A 33 -1.14 -2.43 -22.28
N LEU A 34 -0.75 -1.19 -21.99
CA LEU A 34 0.55 -0.66 -22.40
C LEU A 34 1.71 -1.49 -21.82
N TRP A 35 1.66 -1.85 -20.53
CA TRP A 35 2.66 -2.71 -19.90
C TRP A 35 2.69 -4.14 -20.45
N ALA A 36 1.58 -4.62 -21.02
CA ALA A 36 1.54 -5.89 -21.74
C ALA A 36 2.09 -5.79 -23.18
N GLY A 37 2.51 -4.60 -23.62
CA GLY A 37 3.02 -4.35 -24.97
C GLY A 37 1.93 -4.13 -26.02
N GLU A 38 0.69 -3.91 -25.59
CA GLU A 38 -0.39 -3.57 -26.50
C GLU A 38 -0.30 -2.11 -26.95
N THR A 39 -0.82 -1.85 -28.15
CA THR A 39 -1.09 -0.50 -28.62
C THR A 39 -2.53 -0.13 -28.27
N VAL A 40 -2.71 0.97 -27.54
CA VAL A 40 -4.03 1.44 -27.10
C VAL A 40 -4.45 2.67 -27.89
N THR A 41 -5.67 2.67 -28.41
CA THR A 41 -6.28 3.85 -29.05
C THR A 41 -7.29 4.46 -28.07
N LEU A 42 -7.18 5.77 -27.85
CA LEU A 42 -8.11 6.55 -27.04
C LEU A 42 -8.66 7.69 -27.89
N ASP A 43 -9.92 8.05 -27.68
CA ASP A 43 -10.56 9.12 -28.43
C ASP A 43 -9.78 10.44 -28.32
N GLY A 44 -9.51 11.05 -29.47
CA GLY A 44 -8.78 12.31 -29.55
C GLY A 44 -7.26 12.21 -29.33
N LEU A 45 -6.71 10.99 -29.22
CA LEU A 45 -5.27 10.77 -29.12
C LEU A 45 -4.76 9.86 -30.26
N PRO A 46 -3.51 10.05 -30.71
CA PRO A 46 -2.83 9.04 -31.51
C PRO A 46 -2.73 7.71 -30.76
N ALA A 47 -2.58 6.61 -31.51
CA ALA A 47 -2.33 5.30 -30.94
C ALA A 47 -1.10 5.33 -30.01
N LEU A 48 -1.26 4.82 -28.79
CA LEU A 48 -0.26 4.84 -27.73
C LEU A 48 0.38 3.46 -27.59
N SER A 49 1.71 3.42 -27.50
CA SER A 49 2.48 2.23 -27.12
C SER A 49 3.66 2.69 -26.25
N ILE A 50 4.20 1.78 -25.45
CA ILE A 50 5.39 2.07 -24.63
C ILE A 50 6.53 1.13 -25.01
N SER A 51 7.76 1.65 -24.96
CA SER A 51 8.98 0.87 -25.15
C SER A 51 10.10 1.45 -24.26
N PRO A 52 10.82 0.62 -23.49
CA PRO A 52 10.61 -0.82 -23.35
C PRO A 52 9.34 -1.15 -22.55
N VAL A 53 8.75 -2.31 -22.82
CA VAL A 53 7.72 -2.88 -21.94
C VAL A 53 8.37 -3.46 -20.69
N PRO A 54 7.69 -3.45 -19.53
CA PRO A 54 8.18 -4.15 -18.35
C PRO A 54 8.47 -5.63 -18.65
N ALA A 55 9.53 -6.18 -18.04
CA ALA A 55 9.92 -7.57 -18.23
C ALA A 55 8.88 -8.60 -17.69
N GLY A 56 7.89 -8.13 -16.94
CA GLY A 56 6.82 -8.95 -16.39
C GLY A 56 5.66 -8.11 -15.90
N ARG A 57 4.69 -8.78 -15.28
CA ARG A 57 3.49 -8.13 -14.76
C ARG A 57 3.83 -7.12 -13.66
N VAL A 58 3.36 -5.89 -13.82
CA VAL A 58 3.49 -4.84 -12.80
C VAL A 58 2.30 -4.89 -11.83
N PRO A 59 2.49 -5.25 -10.54
CA PRO A 59 1.43 -5.22 -9.55
C PRO A 59 1.05 -3.78 -9.19
N VAL A 60 -0.23 -3.54 -8.95
CA VAL A 60 -0.76 -2.23 -8.56
C VAL A 60 -1.42 -2.29 -7.18
N HIS A 61 -0.73 -1.78 -6.16
CA HIS A 61 -1.34 -1.54 -4.84
C HIS A 61 -2.07 -0.20 -4.84
N VAL A 62 -3.34 -0.19 -4.46
CA VAL A 62 -4.16 1.03 -4.39
C VAL A 62 -4.21 1.50 -2.94
N GLY A 63 -3.85 2.76 -2.70
CA GLY A 63 -3.86 3.36 -1.37
C GLY A 63 -5.19 4.03 -1.00
N GLY A 64 -5.46 4.09 0.30
CA GLY A 64 -6.53 4.91 0.89
C GLY A 64 -7.68 4.11 1.53
N ASP A 65 -8.37 4.76 2.46
CA ASP A 65 -9.39 4.14 3.32
C ASP A 65 -10.84 4.48 2.95
N SER A 66 -11.05 5.40 2.00
CA SER A 66 -12.42 5.77 1.62
C SER A 66 -13.11 4.61 0.89
N GLU A 67 -14.44 4.54 0.97
CA GLU A 67 -15.24 3.56 0.20
C GLU A 67 -14.85 3.56 -1.29
N ALA A 68 -14.60 4.74 -1.87
CA ALA A 68 -14.17 4.86 -3.26
C ALA A 68 -12.74 4.36 -3.52
N ALA A 69 -11.84 4.41 -2.53
CA ALA A 69 -10.50 3.85 -2.62
C ALA A 69 -10.52 2.32 -2.48
N LEU A 70 -11.23 1.80 -1.49
CA LEU A 70 -11.36 0.36 -1.24
C LEU A 70 -12.08 -0.35 -2.40
N ARG A 71 -13.15 0.24 -2.94
CA ARG A 71 -13.82 -0.26 -4.14
C ARG A 71 -12.88 -0.31 -5.35
N ARG A 72 -12.01 0.69 -5.52
CA ARG A 72 -11.00 0.72 -6.60
C ARG A 72 -9.94 -0.34 -6.39
N ALA A 73 -9.44 -0.49 -5.17
CA ALA A 73 -8.46 -1.52 -4.82
C ALA A 73 -9.01 -2.90 -5.16
N ALA A 74 -10.22 -3.21 -4.70
CA ALA A 74 -10.88 -4.48 -4.98
C ALA A 74 -11.15 -4.72 -6.47
N ARG A 75 -11.55 -3.69 -7.23
CA ARG A 75 -11.88 -3.85 -8.66
C ARG A 75 -10.64 -3.90 -9.58
N LEU A 76 -9.66 -3.02 -9.36
CA LEU A 76 -8.57 -2.74 -10.31
C LEU A 76 -7.17 -3.03 -9.77
N GLY A 77 -7.04 -3.16 -8.45
CA GLY A 77 -5.76 -3.36 -7.77
C GLY A 77 -5.35 -4.82 -7.65
N ASP A 78 -4.06 -5.04 -7.42
CA ASP A 78 -3.46 -6.30 -6.98
C ASP A 78 -3.34 -6.39 -5.47
N GLY A 79 -3.44 -5.23 -4.83
CA GLY A 79 -3.49 -5.12 -3.39
C GLY A 79 -3.98 -3.76 -2.93
N TRP A 80 -4.08 -3.64 -1.62
CA TRP A 80 -4.38 -2.42 -0.91
C TRP A 80 -3.23 -2.05 0.01
N ILE A 81 -2.96 -0.75 0.12
CA ILE A 81 -2.01 -0.20 1.08
C ILE A 81 -2.70 0.85 1.95
N GLY A 82 -2.62 0.64 3.27
CA GLY A 82 -3.17 1.58 4.23
C GLY A 82 -2.49 2.94 4.16
N ASN A 83 -3.27 4.01 4.32
CA ASN A 83 -2.79 5.40 4.22
C ASN A 83 -2.39 6.03 5.56
N ARG A 84 -2.45 5.25 6.64
CA ARG A 84 -2.14 5.66 8.00
C ARG A 84 -1.61 4.46 8.78
N ILE A 85 -1.39 4.69 10.07
CA ILE A 85 -1.02 3.65 11.02
C ILE A 85 -2.30 3.20 11.74
N TYR A 86 -2.53 1.89 11.85
CA TYR A 86 -3.77 1.31 12.38
C TYR A 86 -3.54 0.63 13.72
N THR A 87 -4.44 0.86 14.68
CA THR A 87 -4.69 -0.15 15.72
C THR A 87 -5.45 -1.33 15.11
N GLU A 88 -5.48 -2.45 15.83
CA GLU A 88 -6.23 -3.64 15.39
C GLU A 88 -7.72 -3.33 15.19
N GLU A 89 -8.35 -2.64 16.16
CA GLU A 89 -9.74 -2.20 16.11
C GLU A 89 -10.05 -1.27 14.93
N GLN A 90 -9.09 -0.42 14.54
CA GLN A 90 -9.24 0.49 13.41
C GLN A 90 -9.09 -0.20 12.06
N LEU A 91 -8.37 -1.31 11.99
CA LEU A 91 -8.12 -2.03 10.75
C LEU A 91 -9.29 -2.95 10.39
N ASP A 92 -9.92 -3.58 11.38
CA ASP A 92 -11.04 -4.52 11.17
C ASP A 92 -12.16 -3.98 10.25
N PRO A 93 -12.74 -2.78 10.47
CA PRO A 93 -13.78 -2.26 9.58
C PRO A 93 -13.29 -1.96 8.16
N VAL A 94 -12.00 -1.64 7.99
CA VAL A 94 -11.39 -1.41 6.68
C VAL A 94 -11.26 -2.73 5.92
N LEU A 95 -10.78 -3.78 6.59
CA LEU A 95 -10.68 -5.13 6.01
C LEU A 95 -12.06 -5.68 5.64
N ASP A 96 -13.07 -5.48 6.49
CA ASP A 96 -14.43 -5.93 6.18
C ASP A 96 -15.01 -5.23 4.95
N THR A 97 -14.79 -3.91 4.83
CA THR A 97 -15.20 -3.15 3.64
C THR A 97 -14.47 -3.61 2.39
N LEU A 98 -13.16 -3.85 2.49
CA LEU A 98 -12.36 -4.38 1.40
C LEU A 98 -12.84 -5.76 0.95
N ARG A 99 -13.10 -6.68 1.89
CA ARG A 99 -13.63 -8.04 1.62
C ARG A 99 -14.97 -7.97 0.90
N ARG A 100 -15.93 -7.17 1.39
CA ARG A 100 -17.22 -6.97 0.70
C ARG A 100 -17.04 -6.52 -0.75
N HIS A 101 -16.09 -5.62 -1.02
CA HIS A 101 -15.83 -5.18 -2.39
C HIS A 101 -15.11 -6.24 -3.23
N LEU A 102 -14.20 -7.03 -2.65
CA LEU A 102 -13.58 -8.15 -3.36
C LEU A 102 -14.66 -9.17 -3.77
N ASP A 103 -15.52 -9.57 -2.83
CA ASP A 103 -16.63 -10.50 -3.07
C ASP A 103 -17.58 -9.98 -4.15
N ALA A 104 -17.94 -8.70 -4.10
CA ALA A 104 -18.79 -8.06 -5.10
C ALA A 104 -18.16 -8.03 -6.51
N ASN A 105 -16.85 -8.20 -6.63
CA ASN A 105 -16.13 -8.30 -7.91
C ASN A 105 -15.73 -9.76 -8.24
N GLY A 106 -16.23 -10.76 -7.50
CA GLY A 106 -15.87 -12.16 -7.70
C GLY A 106 -14.41 -12.47 -7.43
N ARG A 107 -13.75 -11.67 -6.58
CA ARG A 107 -12.35 -11.81 -6.19
C ARG A 107 -12.24 -12.26 -4.74
N SER A 108 -11.12 -12.87 -4.40
CA SER A 108 -10.82 -13.32 -3.05
C SER A 108 -9.65 -12.53 -2.45
N VAL A 109 -9.45 -12.65 -1.13
CA VAL A 109 -8.30 -12.07 -0.42
C VAL A 109 -6.97 -12.70 -0.83
N GLU A 110 -6.98 -13.92 -1.39
CA GLU A 110 -5.81 -14.53 -2.01
C GLU A 110 -6.01 -14.54 -3.55
N PRO A 111 -5.05 -14.06 -4.36
CA PRO A 111 -3.69 -13.59 -4.03
C PRO A 111 -3.60 -12.05 -3.86
N PHE A 112 -4.51 -11.42 -3.11
CA PHE A 112 -4.60 -9.97 -3.00
C PHE A 112 -3.73 -9.44 -1.85
N ASP A 113 -2.78 -8.55 -2.15
CA ASP A 113 -1.89 -8.03 -1.11
C ASP A 113 -2.61 -7.04 -0.19
N ILE A 114 -2.43 -7.19 1.12
CA ILE A 114 -2.97 -6.27 2.13
C ILE A 114 -1.79 -5.76 2.95
N ILE A 115 -1.39 -4.51 2.69
CA ILE A 115 -0.27 -3.84 3.36
C ILE A 115 -0.80 -2.85 4.39
N ALA A 116 -0.69 -3.18 5.69
CA ALA A 116 -1.22 -2.36 6.77
C ALA A 116 -0.11 -1.92 7.75
N PRO A 117 0.24 -0.62 7.83
CA PRO A 117 1.15 -0.11 8.86
C PRO A 117 0.52 -0.16 10.25
N LEU A 118 1.22 -0.65 11.28
CA LEU A 118 0.59 -0.97 12.57
C LEU A 118 1.02 -0.02 13.70
N ALA A 119 0.05 0.39 14.54
CA ALA A 119 0.21 1.36 15.63
C ALA A 119 0.53 0.66 16.96
N VAL A 120 1.41 -0.33 16.90
CA VAL A 120 1.76 -1.20 18.03
C VAL A 120 3.25 -1.46 18.00
N LEU A 121 3.86 -1.66 19.18
CA LEU A 121 5.21 -2.18 19.23
C LEU A 121 5.19 -3.56 18.56
N PRO A 122 5.90 -3.73 17.44
CA PRO A 122 5.83 -4.96 16.69
C PRO A 122 6.53 -6.08 17.45
N ASP A 123 5.77 -7.13 17.74
CA ASP A 123 6.27 -8.44 18.13
C ASP A 123 5.73 -9.50 17.15
N ALA A 124 6.36 -10.67 17.12
CA ALA A 124 5.99 -11.74 16.20
C ALA A 124 4.55 -12.22 16.40
N GLY A 125 4.06 -12.28 17.65
CA GLY A 125 2.68 -12.66 17.96
C GLY A 125 1.67 -11.66 17.42
N THR A 126 1.98 -10.36 17.53
CA THR A 126 1.17 -9.29 16.95
C THR A 126 1.07 -9.43 15.43
N TYR A 127 2.18 -9.56 14.72
CA TYR A 127 2.14 -9.77 13.27
C TYR A 127 1.39 -11.04 12.85
N ARG A 128 1.50 -12.15 13.60
CA ARG A 128 0.69 -13.35 13.33
C ARG A 128 -0.81 -13.12 13.47
N ARG A 129 -1.26 -12.31 14.44
CA ARG A 129 -2.69 -11.97 14.56
C ARG A 129 -3.19 -11.18 13.34
N PHE A 130 -2.39 -10.25 12.85
CA PHE A 130 -2.72 -9.50 11.62
C PHE A 130 -2.68 -10.40 10.37
N ALA A 131 -1.70 -11.29 10.26
CA ALA A 131 -1.63 -12.27 9.19
C ALA A 131 -2.87 -13.19 9.16
N ALA A 132 -3.36 -13.62 10.33
CA ALA A 132 -4.61 -14.38 10.44
C ALA A 132 -5.85 -13.60 9.95
N LYS A 133 -5.78 -12.27 9.86
CA LYS A 133 -6.81 -11.41 9.27
C LYS A 133 -6.62 -11.17 7.77
N GLY A 134 -5.60 -11.78 7.16
CA GLY A 134 -5.27 -11.64 5.74
C GLY A 134 -4.31 -10.49 5.43
N VAL A 135 -3.70 -9.85 6.44
CA VAL A 135 -2.62 -8.87 6.19
C VAL A 135 -1.40 -9.62 5.66
N THR A 136 -0.96 -9.29 4.44
CA THR A 136 0.18 -9.96 3.78
C THR A 136 1.50 -9.20 3.99
N GLY A 137 1.43 -7.94 4.42
CA GLY A 137 2.62 -7.16 4.72
C GLY A 137 2.34 -5.91 5.56
N THR A 138 3.40 -5.26 6.01
CA THR A 138 3.33 -4.06 6.83
C THR A 138 4.47 -3.12 6.50
N LEU A 139 4.33 -1.85 6.88
CA LEU A 139 5.43 -0.89 6.88
C LEU A 139 5.90 -0.73 8.32
N ALA A 140 7.16 -1.06 8.57
CA ALA A 140 7.82 -0.86 9.84
C ALA A 140 9.11 -0.06 9.63
N ALA A 141 9.41 0.85 10.55
CA ALA A 141 10.67 1.58 10.62
C ALA A 141 11.37 1.17 11.92
N PRO A 142 12.11 0.03 11.94
CA PRO A 142 12.62 -0.53 13.18
C PRO A 142 13.49 0.45 13.97
N TRP A 143 14.25 1.31 13.29
CA TRP A 143 15.10 2.32 13.92
C TRP A 143 14.34 3.37 14.75
N TRP A 144 13.03 3.54 14.56
CA TRP A 144 12.20 4.38 15.44
C TRP A 144 11.80 3.69 16.73
N LEU A 145 12.04 2.38 16.85
CA LEU A 145 11.66 1.54 17.99
C LEU A 145 12.81 1.37 19.00
N ALA A 146 13.81 2.27 18.95
CA ALA A 146 14.93 2.29 19.88
C ALA A 146 14.43 2.43 21.33
N THR A 147 14.82 1.46 22.16
CA THR A 147 14.53 1.44 23.59
C THR A 147 15.32 2.51 24.34
N PRO A 148 14.89 2.92 25.54
CA PRO A 148 15.67 3.83 26.38
C PRO A 148 17.09 3.31 26.68
N GLU A 149 17.26 1.99 26.82
CA GLU A 149 18.57 1.37 27.06
C GLU A 149 19.49 1.49 25.84
N GLU A 150 18.98 1.20 24.64
CA GLU A 150 19.71 1.38 23.39
C GLU A 150 20.14 2.85 23.20
N LYS A 151 19.24 3.80 23.47
CA LYS A 151 19.56 5.24 23.40
C LYS A 151 20.62 5.64 24.42
N SER A 152 20.54 5.12 25.64
CA SER A 152 21.56 5.39 26.67
C SER A 152 22.93 4.82 26.28
N ARG A 153 22.97 3.71 25.54
CA ARG A 153 24.22 3.03 25.16
C ARG A 153 24.85 3.62 23.91
N TYR A 154 24.06 3.91 22.88
CA TYR A 154 24.54 4.30 21.55
C TYR A 154 24.36 5.79 21.24
N GLY A 155 23.76 6.57 22.16
CA GLY A 155 23.40 7.96 21.92
C GLY A 155 22.09 8.09 21.15
N GLU A 156 21.58 9.32 21.05
CA GLU A 156 20.34 9.62 20.31
C GLU A 156 20.63 9.87 18.82
N ASP A 157 19.79 9.29 17.95
CA ASP A 157 19.80 9.46 16.48
C ASP A 157 21.12 9.08 15.76
N THR A 158 22.00 8.32 16.42
CA THR A 158 23.27 7.84 15.86
C THR A 158 23.07 6.71 14.84
N LEU A 159 24.07 6.47 13.99
CA LEU A 159 24.05 5.35 13.05
C LEU A 159 24.08 4.02 13.81
N GLU A 160 24.90 3.94 14.86
CA GLU A 160 25.08 2.78 15.72
C GLU A 160 23.77 2.39 16.41
N LEU A 161 23.00 3.39 16.89
CA LEU A 161 21.67 3.16 17.45
C LEU A 161 20.74 2.52 16.42
N LYS A 162 20.70 3.07 15.21
CA LYS A 162 19.81 2.61 14.13
C LYS A 162 20.15 1.17 13.73
N ILE A 163 21.45 0.85 13.60
CA ILE A 163 21.94 -0.50 13.32
C ILE A 163 21.53 -1.47 14.43
N ALA A 164 21.87 -1.16 15.69
CA ALA A 164 21.56 -2.05 16.82
C ALA A 164 20.05 -2.31 16.96
N THR A 165 19.22 -1.28 16.74
CA THR A 165 17.75 -1.43 16.80
C THR A 165 17.23 -2.32 15.65
N MET A 166 17.79 -2.20 14.45
CA MET A 166 17.43 -3.05 13.31
C MET A 166 17.87 -4.51 13.52
N GLU A 167 19.07 -4.74 14.08
CA GLU A 167 19.56 -6.08 14.43
C GLU A 167 18.66 -6.75 15.46
N ARG A 168 18.33 -6.06 16.56
CA ARG A 168 17.37 -6.57 17.56
C ARG A 168 16.02 -6.88 16.94
N PHE A 169 15.48 -5.99 16.09
CA PHE A 169 14.21 -6.25 15.42
C PHE A 169 14.27 -7.49 14.51
N ALA A 170 15.39 -7.71 13.81
CA ALA A 170 15.58 -8.90 12.99
C ALA A 170 15.58 -10.18 13.85
N GLU A 171 16.29 -10.18 14.98
CA GLU A 171 16.39 -11.34 15.88
C GLU A 171 15.10 -11.61 16.66
N GLU A 172 14.48 -10.57 17.20
CA GLU A 172 13.35 -10.71 18.12
C GLU A 172 12.02 -10.85 17.40
N VAL A 173 11.91 -10.30 16.18
CA VAL A 173 10.66 -10.24 15.44
C VAL A 173 10.74 -11.05 14.16
N ILE A 174 11.62 -10.69 13.22
CA ILE A 174 11.66 -11.34 11.90
C ILE A 174 12.01 -12.83 12.00
N ALA A 175 13.06 -13.18 12.74
CA ALA A 175 13.48 -14.57 12.92
C ALA A 175 12.45 -15.45 13.66
N LYS A 176 11.46 -14.82 14.29
CA LYS A 176 10.40 -15.49 15.05
C LYS A 176 9.04 -15.45 14.36
N LEU A 177 8.90 -14.99 13.12
CA LEU A 177 7.64 -15.05 12.38
C LEU A 177 7.42 -16.45 11.81
#